data_AF-A0A534UKS3-F1
#
_entry.id   AF-A0A534UKS3-F1
#
_cell.length_a   1.000
_cell.length_b   1.000
_cell.length_c   1.000
_cell.angle_alpha   90.00
_cell.angle_beta   90.00
_cell.angle_gamma   90.00
#
_symmetry.space_group_name_H-M   'P 1'
#
loop_
_entity.id
_entity.type
_entity.pdbx_description
1 polymer ?
#
loop_
_entity_poly.entity_id
_entity_poly.type
_entity_poly.pdbx_seq_one_letter_code
_entity_poly.pdbx_strand_id
1 'polypeptide(L)' 'MASLEIDRVKKRFGAQEILKGIDISVDTGEFLVLVGPSGCGKS' A
#
# COMPACT_ATOMS: atom_id res chain seq x y z
N MET A 1 -20.10 -7.18 -4.04
CA MET A 1 -19.10 -6.26 -4.60
C MET A 1 -18.23 -5.80 -3.44
N ALA A 2 -16.91 -5.79 -3.59
CA ALA A 2 -15.97 -5.52 -2.50
C ALA A 2 -15.18 -4.26 -2.82
N SER A 3 -15.13 -3.33 -1.87
CA SER A 3 -14.15 -2.25 -1.82
C SER A 3 -12.92 -2.71 -1.04
N LEU A 4 -11.77 -2.06 -1.27
CA LEU A 4 -10.55 -2.26 -0.50
C LEU A 4 -10.24 -0.99 0.28
N GLU A 5 -9.99 -1.13 1.58
CA GLU A 5 -9.50 -0.07 2.43
C GLU A 5 -8.23 -0.53 3.15
N ILE A 6 -7.19 0.28 3.07
CA ILE A 6 -5.94 0.15 3.79
C ILE A 6 -5.83 1.43 4.61
N ASP A 7 -5.89 1.30 5.94
CA ASP A 7 -5.73 2.42 6.89
C ASP A 7 -4.38 2.32 7.58
N ARG A 8 -3.56 3.35 7.40
CA ARG A 8 -2.28 3.61 8.08
C ARG A 8 -1.36 2.40 8.14
N VAL A 9 -1.26 1.63 7.05
CA VAL A 9 -0.42 0.43 7.04
C VAL A 9 1.06 0.81 7.20
N LYS A 10 1.72 0.14 8.15
CA LYS A 10 3.14 0.31 8.45
C LYS A 10 3.86 -1.02 8.32
N LYS A 11 5.04 -1.01 7.72
CA LYS A 11 5.89 -2.20 7.59
C LYS A 11 7.34 -1.82 7.75
N ARG A 12 8.05 -2.61 8.55
CA ARG A 12 9.48 -2.46 8.81
C ARG A 12 10.18 -3.82 8.83
N PHE A 13 11.43 -3.83 8.39
CA PHE A 13 12.38 -4.93 8.56
C PHE A 13 13.61 -4.41 9.31
N GLY A 14 13.84 -4.89 10.53
CA GLY A 14 14.91 -4.37 11.38
C GLY A 14 14.75 -2.87 11.64
N ALA A 15 15.76 -2.06 11.32
CA ALA A 15 15.69 -0.61 11.43
C ALA A 15 15.02 0.09 10.22
N GLN A 16 14.82 -0.63 9.11
CA GLN A 16 14.34 -0.05 7.86
C GLN A 16 12.81 -0.02 7.82
N GLU A 17 12.23 1.17 7.68
CA GLU A 17 10.80 1.38 7.47
C GLU A 17 10.48 1.39 5.97
N ILE A 18 9.68 0.42 5.53
CA ILE A 18 9.28 0.21 4.13
C ILE A 18 7.98 0.95 3.82
N LEU A 19 6.94 0.74 4.63
CA LEU A 19 5.67 1.46 4.53
C LEU A 19 5.54 2.37 5.75
N LYS A 20 5.34 3.67 5.53
CA LYS A 20 5.41 4.73 6.54
C LYS A 20 4.03 5.23 6.97
N GLY A 21 3.03 4.34 7.04
CA GLY A 21 1.64 4.70 7.30
C GLY A 21 0.97 5.14 6.02
N ILE A 22 0.63 4.17 5.18
CA ILE A 22 -0.01 4.41 3.88
C ILE A 22 -1.51 4.16 4.01
N ASP A 23 -2.29 5.06 3.40
CA ASP A 23 -3.73 4.96 3.26
C ASP A 23 -4.08 4.70 1.79
N ILE A 24 -4.90 3.69 1.51
CA ILE A 24 -5.39 3.37 0.16
C ILE A 24 -6.87 3.03 0.25
N SER A 25 -7.68 3.67 -0.58
CA SER A 25 -9.08 3.31 -0.78
C SER A 25 -9.29 2.99 -2.26
N VAL A 26 -9.95 1.88 -2.55
CA VAL A 26 -10.34 1.47 -3.90
C VAL A 26 -11.80 1.07 -3.87
N ASP A 27 -12.60 1.79 -4.63
CA ASP A 27 -14.03 1.55 -4.72
C ASP A 27 -14.34 0.38 -5.66
N THR A 28 -15.58 -0.11 -5.58
CA THR A 28 -16.04 -1.18 -6.46
C THR A 28 -15.98 -0.73 -7.92
N GLY A 29 -15.27 -1.51 -8.75
CA GLY A 29 -15.15 -1.25 -10.18
C GLY A 29 -13.93 -0.39 -10.55
N GLU A 30 -13.17 0.07 -9.56
CA GLU A 30 -11.91 0.77 -9.79
C GLU A 30 -10.75 -0.20 -10.01
N PHE A 31 -9.74 0.28 -10.75
CA PHE A 31 -8.53 -0.47 -11.03
C PHE A 31 -7.31 0.32 -10.55
N LEU A 32 -6.67 -0.17 -9.49
CA LEU A 32 -5.47 0.43 -8.90
C LEU A 32 -4.19 -0.26 -9.39
N VAL A 33 -3.20 0.53 -9.80
CA VAL A 33 -1.84 0.05 -10.11
C VAL A 33 -0.83 0.73 -9.19
N LEU A 34 0.00 -0.07 -8.52
CA LEU A 34 1.12 0.43 -7.73
C LEU A 34 2.39 0.48 -8.59
N VAL A 35 2.99 1.67 -8.74
CA VAL A 35 4.20 1.90 -9.55
C VAL A 35 5.31 2.57 -8.74
N GLY A 36 6.56 2.26 -9.09
CA GLY A 36 7.74 2.84 -8.44
C GLY A 36 8.99 1.96 -8.55
N PRO A 37 10.18 2.46 -8.15
CA PRO A 37 11.46 1.75 -8.23
C PRO A 37 11.48 0.42 -7.46
N SER A 38 12.44 -0.47 -7.76
CA SER A 38 12.63 -1.70 -6.97
C SER A 38 12.87 -1.38 -5.49
N GLY A 39 12.25 -2.15 -4.59
CA GLY A 39 12.38 -1.98 -3.15
C GLY A 39 11.50 -0.89 -2.50
N CYS A 40 10.65 -0.18 -3.26
CA CYS A 40 9.81 0.89 -2.70
C CYS A 40 8.54 0.42 -1.95
N GLY A 41 8.38 -0.88 -1.69
CA GLY A 41 7.27 -1.42 -0.88
C GLY A 41 5.97 -1.75 -1.63
N LYS A 42 6.03 -2.02 -2.94
CA LYS A 42 4.84 -2.41 -3.75
C LYS A 42 4.38 -3.86 -3.54
N SER A 43 5.28 -4.73 -3.06
CA SER A 43 5.10 -6.18 -2.89
C SER A 43 5.52 -6.57 -1.48
#